data_AF-A0AAU5E054-F1
#
_entry.id   AF-A0AAU5E054-F1
#
_cell.length_a   1.000
_cell.length_b   1.000
_cell.length_c   1.000
_cell.angle_alpha   90.00
_cell.angle_beta   90.00
_cell.angle_gamma   90.00
#
_symmetry.space_group_name_H-M   'P 1'
#
loop_
_entity.id
_entity.type
_entity.pdbx_description
1 polymer ?
#
loop_
_entity_poly.entity_id
_entity_poly.type
_entity_poly.pdbx_seq_one_letter_code
_entity_poly.pdbx_strand_id
1 'polypeptide(L)'
;MLMLIKDRRIRSGLSGVAVAASLLVGAVGCGGEGAKPDEKSVAAEKLCGGAVSADAGKALKVITGSTRFEESADTSTVAHAADQLIGAFPPAGTGSPGDDGDVCRIYTPAGTPGDELRVTWRLSHEGPGDERPASKFTPLKMGERAGAAPDDAFIEFACRSAKLPGSTQTPGHVRIGVERTGMPQEAEGDVEALKRAYATVTHSVSLAMAEELGCEGKAGLEPQASLDPA
;
A
#
# COMPACT_ATOMS: atom_id res chain seq x y z
N MET A 1 -70.69 -30.24 45.09
CA MET A 1 -70.93 -29.44 46.32
C MET A 1 -70.97 -27.98 45.92
N LEU A 2 -72.16 -27.39 46.05
CA LEU A 2 -72.55 -25.97 46.17
C LEU A 2 -71.69 -24.87 45.49
N MET A 3 -72.26 -24.14 44.53
CA MET A 3 -72.95 -22.83 44.65
C MET A 3 -71.99 -21.64 44.44
N LEU A 4 -72.14 -20.91 43.33
CA LEU A 4 -72.88 -19.63 43.20
C LEU A 4 -72.20 -18.46 43.93
N ILE A 5 -72.01 -17.34 43.19
CA ILE A 5 -72.12 -15.90 43.56
C ILE A 5 -71.22 -15.14 42.56
N LYS A 6 -71.72 -14.53 41.47
CA LYS A 6 -72.57 -13.32 41.31
C LYS A 6 -71.73 -12.04 41.20
N ASP A 7 -71.88 -11.38 40.05
CA ASP A 7 -71.37 -10.06 39.69
C ASP A 7 -71.64 -8.96 40.73
N ARG A 8 -70.72 -7.98 40.81
CA ARG A 8 -71.05 -6.56 41.02
C ARG A 8 -69.93 -5.63 40.51
N ARG A 9 -70.28 -4.77 39.54
CA ARG A 9 -69.57 -3.52 39.24
C ARG A 9 -69.69 -2.58 40.44
N ILE A 10 -68.59 -1.93 40.83
CA ILE A 10 -68.62 -0.64 41.54
C ILE A 10 -67.59 0.31 40.90
N ARG A 11 -68.09 1.48 40.51
CA ARG A 11 -67.35 2.67 40.05
C ARG A 11 -66.65 3.36 41.22
N SER A 12 -65.68 4.20 40.86
CA SER A 12 -65.25 5.42 41.57
C SER A 12 -64.06 5.28 42.49
N GLY A 13 -63.15 6.27 42.42
CA GLY A 13 -62.37 6.69 43.58
C GLY A 13 -60.91 6.98 43.32
N LEU A 14 -60.65 8.26 43.05
CA LEU A 14 -59.47 9.07 43.37
C LEU A 14 -58.29 8.46 44.18
N SER A 15 -57.10 8.90 43.77
CA SER A 15 -55.96 9.32 44.59
C SER A 15 -55.14 8.26 45.34
N GLY A 16 -53.85 8.21 45.05
CA GLY A 16 -52.86 7.59 45.95
C GLY A 16 -51.54 7.27 45.28
N VAL A 17 -50.55 8.13 45.51
CA VAL A 17 -49.14 7.99 45.16
C VAL A 17 -48.53 6.71 45.75
N ALA A 18 -47.71 5.98 44.98
CA ALA A 18 -46.61 5.18 45.53
C ALA A 18 -45.54 4.87 44.47
N VAL A 19 -44.31 5.27 44.78
CA VAL A 19 -43.06 4.99 44.06
C VAL A 19 -42.79 3.49 44.04
N ALA A 20 -42.52 2.93 42.86
CA ALA A 20 -41.92 1.61 42.74
C ALA A 20 -40.80 1.63 41.70
N ALA A 21 -39.59 1.40 42.19
CA ALA A 21 -38.36 1.29 41.42
C ALA A 21 -38.49 0.23 40.32
N SER A 22 -38.27 0.65 39.08
CA SER A 22 -38.22 -0.25 37.92
C SER A 22 -36.77 -0.65 37.66
N LEU A 23 -36.42 -1.87 38.04
CA LEU A 23 -35.28 -2.60 37.48
C LEU A 23 -35.70 -3.10 36.09
N LEU A 24 -35.31 -2.40 35.04
CA LEU A 24 -35.38 -2.91 33.67
C LEU A 24 -34.00 -3.41 33.26
N VAL A 25 -33.85 -4.74 33.28
CA VAL A 25 -32.83 -5.46 32.53
C VAL A 25 -33.25 -5.38 31.05
N GLY A 26 -32.65 -4.43 30.32
CA GLY A 26 -32.78 -4.31 28.88
C GLY A 26 -31.69 -5.12 28.19
N ALA A 27 -32.10 -6.00 27.29
CA ALA A 27 -31.24 -6.83 26.46
C ALA A 27 -30.20 -6.00 25.68
N VAL A 28 -28.97 -6.50 25.65
CA VAL A 28 -27.87 -5.99 24.81
C VAL A 28 -28.22 -6.29 23.35
N GLY A 29 -28.90 -5.34 22.70
CA GLY A 29 -28.99 -5.29 21.25
C GLY A 29 -27.62 -4.90 20.72
N CYS A 30 -26.98 -5.83 20.01
CA CYS A 30 -25.70 -5.63 19.34
C CYS A 30 -25.87 -4.53 18.29
N GLY A 31 -25.54 -3.30 18.68
CA GLY A 31 -25.42 -2.17 17.78
C GLY A 31 -24.31 -2.49 16.78
N GLY A 32 -24.68 -2.60 15.52
CA GLY A 32 -23.75 -2.52 14.41
C GLY A 32 -23.13 -1.14 14.43
N GLU A 33 -22.05 -1.01 15.18
CA GLU A 33 -21.24 0.19 15.25
C GLU A 33 -20.42 0.20 13.96
N GLY A 34 -20.89 0.97 12.98
CA GLY A 34 -20.09 1.31 11.81
C GLY A 34 -18.76 1.84 12.30
N ALA A 35 -17.68 1.16 11.93
CA ALA A 35 -16.32 1.53 12.28
C ALA A 35 -16.13 3.04 12.01
N LYS A 36 -15.88 3.80 13.07
CA LYS A 36 -15.48 5.20 12.92
C LYS A 36 -14.20 5.21 12.10
N PRO A 37 -14.02 6.16 11.16
CA PRO A 37 -12.75 6.31 10.48
C PRO A 37 -11.67 6.45 11.55
N ASP A 38 -10.68 5.56 11.52
CA ASP A 38 -9.52 5.70 12.40
C ASP A 38 -8.88 7.05 12.05
N GLU A 39 -8.83 7.94 13.04
CA GLU A 39 -8.38 9.34 12.93
C GLU A 39 -6.91 9.42 12.45
N LYS A 40 -6.23 8.28 12.38
CA LYS A 40 -4.84 8.10 11.94
C LYS A 40 -4.68 7.60 10.49
N SER A 41 -5.77 7.40 9.76
CA SER A 41 -5.68 7.00 8.35
C SER A 41 -5.42 8.20 7.43
N VAL A 42 -4.71 7.97 6.32
CA VAL A 42 -4.42 8.97 5.28
C VAL A 42 -4.89 8.51 3.90
N ALA A 43 -4.93 9.45 2.95
CA ALA A 43 -5.15 9.12 1.54
C ALA A 43 -3.86 8.53 0.94
N ALA A 44 -4.00 7.78 -0.16
CA ALA A 44 -2.88 7.10 -0.80
C ALA A 44 -1.73 8.06 -1.16
N GLU A 45 -2.05 9.27 -1.60
CA GLU A 45 -1.11 10.29 -2.04
C GLU A 45 -0.24 10.88 -0.92
N LYS A 46 -0.49 10.50 0.34
CA LYS A 46 0.37 10.82 1.49
C LYS A 46 1.41 9.74 1.77
N LEU A 47 1.25 8.56 1.19
CA LEU A 47 2.14 7.43 1.44
C LEU A 47 3.53 7.65 0.85
N CYS A 48 4.52 7.01 1.47
CA CYS A 48 5.90 6.95 1.02
C CYS A 48 6.53 8.35 0.83
N GLY A 49 6.12 9.33 1.64
CA GLY A 49 6.55 10.72 1.53
C GLY A 49 5.91 11.49 0.38
N GLY A 50 4.78 11.02 -0.14
CA GLY A 50 4.07 11.62 -1.28
C GLY A 50 4.42 11.04 -2.65
N ALA A 51 5.13 9.90 -2.70
CA ALA A 51 5.55 9.26 -3.94
C ALA A 51 4.43 8.53 -4.69
N VAL A 52 3.28 8.34 -4.04
CA VAL A 52 2.10 7.72 -4.64
C VAL A 52 1.28 8.77 -5.37
N SER A 53 1.25 8.68 -6.70
CA SER A 53 0.41 9.51 -7.56
C SER A 53 -1.08 9.15 -7.42
N ALA A 54 -1.95 10.01 -7.95
CA ALA A 54 -3.39 9.75 -7.94
C ALA A 54 -3.78 8.43 -8.65
N ASP A 55 -3.10 8.08 -9.76
CA ASP A 55 -3.35 6.83 -10.47
C ASP A 55 -2.80 5.62 -9.70
N ALA A 56 -1.64 5.77 -9.04
CA ALA A 56 -1.16 4.75 -8.11
C ALA A 56 -2.09 4.59 -6.89
N GLY A 57 -2.73 5.64 -6.40
CA GLY A 57 -3.75 5.56 -5.35
C GLY A 57 -4.97 4.74 -5.78
N LYS A 58 -5.44 4.92 -7.03
CA LYS A 58 -6.50 4.08 -7.60
C LYS A 58 -6.04 2.63 -7.74
N ALA A 59 -4.79 2.41 -8.16
CA ALA A 59 -4.21 1.08 -8.26
C ALA A 59 -4.10 0.38 -6.88
N LEU A 60 -3.70 1.11 -5.84
CA LEU A 60 -3.68 0.58 -4.47
C LEU A 60 -5.07 0.14 -4.01
N LYS A 61 -6.14 0.84 -4.41
CA LYS A 61 -7.51 0.37 -4.16
C LYS A 61 -7.82 -0.95 -4.85
N VAL A 62 -7.32 -1.17 -6.06
CA VAL A 62 -7.48 -2.46 -6.76
C VAL A 62 -6.75 -3.57 -6.01
N ILE A 63 -5.53 -3.31 -5.53
CA ILE A 63 -4.71 -4.32 -4.84
C ILE A 63 -5.25 -4.62 -3.43
N THR A 64 -5.64 -3.59 -2.69
CA THR A 64 -5.93 -3.70 -1.25
C THR A 64 -7.41 -3.65 -0.91
N GLY A 65 -8.27 -3.27 -1.86
CA GLY A 65 -9.67 -2.94 -1.61
C GLY A 65 -9.89 -1.61 -0.86
N SER A 66 -8.83 -0.94 -0.42
CA SER A 66 -8.91 0.25 0.45
C SER A 66 -8.57 1.55 -0.28
N THR A 67 -9.18 2.64 0.16
CA THR A 67 -8.82 4.02 -0.24
C THR A 67 -8.17 4.80 0.89
N ARG A 68 -7.96 4.16 2.03
CA ARG A 68 -7.40 4.74 3.26
C ARG A 68 -6.30 3.83 3.75
N PHE A 69 -5.23 4.41 4.29
CA PHE A 69 -4.02 3.69 4.66
C PHE A 69 -3.47 4.24 5.96
N GLU A 70 -2.63 3.47 6.64
CA GLU A 70 -1.83 3.99 7.74
C GLU A 70 -0.79 4.99 7.19
N GLU A 71 -0.53 6.06 7.92
CA GLU A 71 0.48 7.04 7.52
C GLU A 71 1.88 6.42 7.54
N SER A 72 2.66 6.67 6.48
CA SER A 72 4.05 6.21 6.42
C SER A 72 4.88 6.89 7.51
N ALA A 73 5.71 6.13 8.20
CA ALA A 73 6.69 6.70 9.12
C ALA A 73 7.69 7.60 8.36
N ASP A 74 8.31 8.56 9.05
CA ASP A 74 9.28 9.50 8.44
C ASP A 74 10.46 8.79 7.76
N THR A 75 10.86 7.62 8.25
CA THR A 75 11.91 6.76 7.68
C THR A 75 11.42 5.81 6.59
N SER A 76 10.12 5.81 6.28
CA SER A 76 9.46 4.96 5.30
C SER A 76 9.03 5.80 4.09
N THR A 77 10.01 6.49 3.48
CA THR A 77 9.79 7.47 2.41
C THR A 77 10.81 7.32 1.28
N VAL A 78 10.46 7.77 0.08
CA VAL A 78 11.40 7.79 -1.05
C VAL A 78 12.65 8.63 -0.74
N ALA A 79 12.49 9.77 -0.07
CA ALA A 79 13.61 10.62 0.33
C ALA A 79 14.58 9.88 1.26
N HIS A 80 14.08 9.23 2.31
CA HIS A 80 14.92 8.47 3.23
C HIS A 80 15.62 7.30 2.52
N ALA A 81 14.91 6.60 1.63
CA ALA A 81 15.48 5.50 0.85
C ALA A 81 16.53 5.97 -0.16
N ALA A 82 16.35 7.13 -0.78
CA ALA A 82 17.33 7.74 -1.66
C ALA A 82 18.62 8.10 -0.89
N ASP A 83 18.50 8.65 0.33
CA ASP A 83 19.66 8.92 1.19
C ASP A 83 20.42 7.63 1.55
N GLN A 84 19.70 6.56 1.88
CA GLN A 84 20.30 5.24 2.11
C GLN A 84 21.03 4.71 0.88
N LEU A 85 20.40 4.81 -0.30
CA LEU A 85 20.95 4.37 -1.57
C LEU A 85 22.23 5.15 -1.93
N ILE A 86 22.23 6.47 -1.76
CA ILE A 86 23.40 7.32 -1.95
C ILE A 86 24.54 6.95 -0.98
N GLY A 87 24.20 6.70 0.29
CA GLY A 87 25.17 6.29 1.31
C GLY A 87 25.70 4.88 1.10
N ALA A 88 24.91 4.00 0.48
CA ALA A 88 25.29 2.62 0.18
C ALA A 88 26.27 2.53 -0.99
N PHE A 89 26.16 3.40 -2.01
CA PHE A 89 27.01 3.37 -3.21
C PHE A 89 28.49 3.65 -2.86
N PRO A 90 29.36 2.62 -2.75
CA PRO A 90 30.73 2.84 -2.38
C PRO A 90 31.51 3.45 -3.56
N PRO A 91 32.66 4.10 -3.32
CA PRO A 91 33.59 4.43 -4.41
C PRO A 91 33.95 3.14 -5.17
N ALA A 92 33.95 3.23 -6.50
CA ALA A 92 34.11 2.07 -7.39
C ALA A 92 35.26 1.13 -6.96
N GLY A 93 34.95 -0.16 -6.79
CA GLY A 93 35.93 -1.23 -6.55
C GLY A 93 35.92 -1.90 -5.18
N THR A 94 34.97 -1.58 -4.28
CA THR A 94 34.90 -2.20 -2.92
C THR A 94 33.56 -2.85 -2.55
N GLY A 95 32.56 -2.86 -3.43
CA GLY A 95 31.20 -3.31 -3.12
C GLY A 95 30.92 -4.80 -3.40
N SER A 96 30.15 -5.43 -2.50
CA SER A 96 29.46 -6.72 -2.67
C SER A 96 28.38 -6.64 -3.77
N PRO A 97 27.80 -7.77 -4.23
CA PRO A 97 26.80 -7.78 -5.30
C PRO A 97 25.49 -7.10 -4.86
N GLY A 98 25.38 -5.81 -5.18
CA GLY A 98 24.19 -4.97 -5.08
C GLY A 98 23.69 -4.69 -3.66
N ASP A 99 23.51 -3.42 -3.33
CA ASP A 99 22.82 -3.02 -2.10
C ASP A 99 21.31 -3.04 -2.32
N ASP A 100 20.55 -3.44 -1.30
CA ASP A 100 19.08 -3.36 -1.30
C ASP A 100 18.53 -2.81 0.01
N GLY A 101 17.27 -2.36 -0.03
CA GLY A 101 16.62 -1.77 1.12
C GLY A 101 15.12 -1.55 0.91
N ASP A 102 14.45 -1.09 1.98
CA ASP A 102 13.04 -0.73 1.95
C ASP A 102 12.91 0.74 1.51
N VAL A 103 12.00 1.00 0.57
CA VAL A 103 11.54 2.36 0.27
C VAL A 103 10.44 2.76 1.24
N CYS A 104 9.38 1.95 1.28
CA CYS A 104 8.27 2.15 2.20
C CYS A 104 7.48 0.87 2.39
N ARG A 105 6.66 0.86 3.44
CA ARG A 105 5.66 -0.19 3.69
C ARG A 105 4.28 0.45 3.73
N ILE A 106 3.33 -0.19 3.05
CA ILE A 106 1.96 0.30 2.92
C ILE A 106 1.03 -0.67 3.63
N TYR A 107 0.30 -0.13 4.60
CA TYR A 107 -0.66 -0.88 5.41
C TYR A 107 -2.07 -0.33 5.22
N THR A 108 -3.04 -1.23 5.07
CA THR A 108 -4.44 -0.88 5.28
C THR A 108 -4.69 -0.63 6.77
N PRO A 109 -5.69 0.19 7.16
CA PRO A 109 -5.98 0.47 8.55
C PRO A 109 -6.23 -0.81 9.36
N ALA A 110 -5.86 -0.78 10.65
CA ALA A 110 -6.11 -1.87 11.58
C ALA A 110 -7.58 -2.36 11.54
N GLY A 111 -7.77 -3.69 11.52
CA GLY A 111 -9.09 -4.32 11.45
C GLY A 111 -9.67 -4.44 10.04
N THR A 112 -9.01 -3.91 9.02
CA THR A 112 -9.31 -4.21 7.62
C THR A 112 -8.54 -5.46 7.19
N PRO A 113 -9.16 -6.43 6.49
CA PRO A 113 -8.40 -7.48 5.82
C PRO A 113 -7.49 -6.83 4.78
N GLY A 114 -6.18 -6.94 4.96
CA GLY A 114 -5.21 -6.37 4.03
C GLY A 114 -3.81 -6.82 4.37
N ASP A 115 -3.10 -7.28 3.35
CA ASP A 115 -1.69 -7.64 3.45
C ASP A 115 -0.79 -6.39 3.43
N GLU A 116 0.41 -6.53 3.95
CA GLU A 116 1.46 -5.52 3.80
C GLU A 116 1.93 -5.49 2.34
N LEU A 117 1.93 -4.30 1.73
CA LEU A 117 2.69 -4.07 0.50
C LEU A 117 4.06 -3.53 0.87
N ARG A 118 5.10 -4.25 0.45
CA ARG A 118 6.48 -3.84 0.64
C ARG A 118 7.00 -3.23 -0.65
N VAL A 119 7.57 -2.03 -0.54
CA VAL A 119 8.24 -1.35 -1.64
C VAL A 119 9.73 -1.35 -1.35
N THR A 120 10.54 -1.88 -2.28
CA THR A 120 11.98 -2.07 -2.10
C THR A 120 12.76 -1.37 -3.20
N TRP A 121 14.03 -1.10 -2.90
CA TRP A 121 15.02 -0.68 -3.89
C TRP A 121 16.19 -1.67 -3.91
N ARG A 122 16.82 -1.79 -5.08
CA ARG A 122 18.13 -2.43 -5.26
C ARG A 122 18.98 -1.57 -6.19
N LEU A 123 20.28 -1.56 -5.94
CA LEU A 123 21.26 -0.80 -6.70
C LEU A 123 22.32 -1.73 -7.27
N SER A 124 22.62 -1.57 -8.55
CA SER A 124 23.68 -2.29 -9.26
C SER A 124 24.58 -1.32 -10.02
N HIS A 125 25.84 -1.70 -10.19
CA HIS A 125 26.78 -0.98 -11.07
C HIS A 125 26.69 -1.44 -12.52
N GLU A 126 26.15 -2.64 -12.72
CA GLU A 126 25.96 -3.25 -14.02
C GLU A 126 24.48 -3.20 -14.38
N GLY A 127 24.23 -2.90 -15.65
CA GLY A 127 22.88 -2.93 -16.18
C GLY A 127 22.28 -4.33 -16.17
N PRO A 128 21.00 -4.42 -16.47
CA PRO A 128 20.30 -5.68 -16.39
C PRO A 128 20.87 -6.65 -17.45
N GLY A 129 21.54 -7.72 -17.00
CA GLY A 129 22.18 -8.71 -17.88
C GLY A 129 21.17 -9.57 -18.68
N ASP A 130 21.62 -10.50 -19.51
CA ASP A 130 20.75 -11.27 -20.43
C ASP A 130 19.75 -12.23 -19.75
N GLU A 131 19.80 -12.36 -18.42
CA GLU A 131 18.88 -13.20 -17.66
C GLU A 131 17.44 -12.67 -17.79
N ARG A 132 16.54 -13.55 -18.25
CA ARG A 132 15.12 -13.21 -18.34
C ARG A 132 14.53 -13.12 -16.93
N PRO A 133 13.61 -12.17 -16.67
CA PRO A 133 12.83 -12.18 -15.45
C PRO A 133 12.16 -13.53 -15.22
N ALA A 134 11.87 -13.86 -13.95
CA ALA A 134 11.12 -15.06 -13.60
C ALA A 134 9.84 -15.16 -14.45
N SER A 135 9.48 -16.37 -14.87
CA SER A 135 8.39 -16.62 -15.83
C SER A 135 7.01 -16.15 -15.37
N LYS A 136 6.84 -15.81 -14.08
CA LYS A 136 5.62 -15.20 -13.54
C LYS A 136 5.36 -13.79 -14.06
N PHE A 137 6.41 -13.07 -14.46
CA PHE A 137 6.29 -11.67 -14.88
C PHE A 137 5.92 -11.55 -16.35
N THR A 138 4.93 -10.71 -16.62
CA THR A 138 4.66 -10.17 -17.95
C THR A 138 5.60 -8.98 -18.18
N PRO A 139 6.49 -9.01 -19.19
CA PRO A 139 7.41 -7.90 -19.48
C PRO A 139 6.66 -6.63 -19.89
N LEU A 140 7.15 -5.45 -19.46
CA LEU A 140 6.55 -4.15 -19.78
C LEU A 140 7.58 -3.20 -20.40
N LYS A 141 7.10 -2.23 -21.20
CA LYS A 141 7.93 -1.24 -21.91
C LYS A 141 8.21 0.00 -21.03
N MET A 142 8.92 -0.19 -19.91
CA MET A 142 9.29 0.88 -18.99
C MET A 142 10.73 0.68 -18.47
N GLY A 143 11.49 1.77 -18.37
CA GLY A 143 12.89 1.72 -17.94
C GLY A 143 13.75 0.86 -18.87
N GLU A 144 14.84 0.32 -18.33
CA GLU A 144 15.68 -0.66 -19.01
C GLU A 144 15.07 -2.07 -18.96
N ARG A 145 14.35 -2.36 -17.86
CA ARG A 145 13.62 -3.61 -17.68
C ARG A 145 12.47 -3.43 -16.70
N ALA A 146 11.30 -3.94 -17.06
CA ALA A 146 10.15 -3.96 -16.17
C ALA A 146 9.35 -5.24 -16.33
N GLY A 147 8.66 -5.64 -15.26
CA GLY A 147 7.77 -6.78 -15.29
C GLY A 147 6.69 -6.67 -14.22
N ALA A 148 5.51 -7.21 -14.53
CA ALA A 148 4.39 -7.26 -13.60
C ALA A 148 3.77 -8.65 -13.52
N ALA A 149 3.40 -9.03 -12.30
CA ALA A 149 2.68 -10.21 -11.92
C ALA A 149 1.48 -9.79 -11.05
N PRO A 150 0.53 -10.70 -10.75
CA PRO A 150 -0.67 -10.36 -9.98
C PRO A 150 -0.40 -9.99 -8.51
N ASP A 151 0.82 -10.21 -8.02
CA ASP A 151 1.24 -10.04 -6.63
C ASP A 151 2.53 -9.20 -6.47
N ASP A 152 3.13 -8.76 -7.59
CA ASP A 152 4.49 -8.22 -7.64
C ASP A 152 4.72 -7.43 -8.94
N ALA A 153 5.43 -6.31 -8.89
CA ALA A 153 5.97 -5.67 -10.08
C ALA A 153 7.30 -4.96 -9.79
N PHE A 154 8.16 -4.91 -10.80
CA PHE A 154 9.44 -4.21 -10.71
C PHE A 154 9.69 -3.34 -11.94
N ILE A 155 10.48 -2.28 -11.75
CA ILE A 155 11.06 -1.45 -12.81
C ILE A 155 12.53 -1.22 -12.45
N GLU A 156 13.39 -1.42 -13.44
CA GLU A 156 14.82 -1.15 -13.39
C GLU A 156 15.18 -0.07 -14.39
N PHE A 157 15.96 0.91 -13.96
CA PHE A 157 16.34 2.07 -14.76
C PHE A 157 17.77 2.53 -14.46
N ALA A 158 18.43 3.05 -15.48
CA ALA A 158 19.73 3.70 -15.36
C ALA A 158 19.58 5.12 -14.80
N CYS A 159 20.38 5.44 -13.79
CA CYS A 159 20.46 6.75 -13.19
C CYS A 159 21.88 7.31 -13.32
N ARG A 160 22.02 8.41 -14.07
CA ARG A 160 23.19 9.28 -14.02
C ARG A 160 22.83 10.49 -13.16
N SER A 161 23.56 10.71 -12.07
CA SER A 161 23.32 11.83 -11.16
C SER A 161 24.59 12.26 -10.43
N ALA A 162 24.75 13.57 -10.22
CA ALA A 162 25.81 14.07 -9.35
C ALA A 162 25.62 13.65 -7.87
N LYS A 163 24.41 13.29 -7.45
CA LYS A 163 24.12 12.78 -6.10
C LYS A 163 24.61 11.35 -5.90
N LEU A 164 24.74 10.57 -6.97
CA LEU A 164 25.23 9.20 -6.95
C LEU A 164 26.71 9.19 -7.35
N PRO A 165 27.65 8.93 -6.42
CA PRO A 165 29.08 8.94 -6.71
C PRO A 165 29.42 8.06 -7.92
N GLY A 166 30.29 8.50 -8.83
CA GLY A 166 30.69 7.71 -10.01
C GLY A 166 29.61 7.50 -11.09
N SER A 167 28.33 7.75 -10.78
CA SER A 167 27.22 7.47 -11.71
C SER A 167 27.23 8.33 -12.98
N THR A 168 27.91 9.49 -12.91
CA THR A 168 28.08 10.40 -14.06
C THR A 168 28.90 9.76 -15.18
N GLN A 169 29.90 8.93 -14.86
CA GLN A 169 30.70 8.20 -15.85
C GLN A 169 29.99 6.92 -16.29
N THR A 170 29.57 6.10 -15.33
CA THR A 170 28.87 4.82 -15.55
C THR A 170 27.57 4.85 -14.76
N PRO A 171 26.38 4.76 -15.39
CA PRO A 171 25.12 4.86 -14.66
C PRO A 171 25.04 3.86 -13.51
N GLY A 172 24.45 4.27 -12.39
CA GLY A 172 23.95 3.32 -11.41
C GLY A 172 22.61 2.77 -11.90
N HIS A 173 22.37 1.48 -11.73
CA HIS A 173 21.13 0.83 -12.14
C HIS A 173 20.28 0.60 -10.90
N VAL A 174 19.13 1.28 -10.84
CA VAL A 174 18.21 1.23 -9.69
C VAL A 174 17.01 0.40 -10.09
N ARG A 175 16.68 -0.59 -9.27
CA ARG A 175 15.47 -1.39 -9.37
C ARG A 175 14.54 -1.05 -8.23
N ILE A 176 13.31 -0.67 -8.54
CA ILE A 176 12.22 -0.55 -7.56
C ILE A 176 11.30 -1.75 -7.72
N GLY A 177 10.95 -2.38 -6.60
CA GLY A 177 10.00 -3.48 -6.53
C GLY A 177 8.82 -3.13 -5.63
N VAL A 178 7.63 -3.60 -5.97
CA VAL A 178 6.44 -3.60 -5.11
C VAL A 178 5.93 -5.02 -5.06
N GLU A 179 5.87 -5.60 -3.88
CA GLU A 179 5.37 -6.96 -3.67
C GLU A 179 4.40 -7.00 -2.50
N ARG A 180 3.48 -7.96 -2.53
CA ARG A 180 2.71 -8.33 -1.33
C ARG A 180 3.55 -9.28 -0.48
N THR A 181 3.71 -8.97 0.80
CA THR A 181 4.40 -9.84 1.76
C THR A 181 3.38 -10.52 2.68
N GLY A 182 3.60 -11.80 3.02
CA GLY A 182 2.67 -12.59 3.83
C GLY A 182 2.54 -14.05 3.35
N MET A 183 1.52 -14.77 3.83
CA MET A 183 1.22 -16.10 3.29
C MET A 183 0.68 -15.94 1.87
N PRO A 184 1.32 -16.54 0.84
CA PRO A 184 0.90 -16.39 -0.54
C PRO A 184 -0.44 -17.11 -0.74
N GLN A 185 -1.53 -16.35 -0.68
CA GLN A 185 -2.79 -16.75 -1.29
C GLN A 185 -2.66 -16.50 -2.80
N GLU A 186 -3.22 -17.37 -3.64
CA GLU A 186 -3.40 -17.00 -5.05
C GLU A 186 -4.12 -15.66 -5.12
N ALA A 187 -3.64 -14.78 -6.00
CA ALA A 187 -4.18 -13.43 -6.11
C ALA A 187 -5.69 -13.50 -6.42
N GLU A 188 -6.51 -13.11 -5.45
CA GLU A 188 -7.97 -13.10 -5.61
C GLU A 188 -8.38 -11.89 -6.47
N GLY A 189 -9.15 -12.13 -7.53
CA GLY A 189 -9.72 -11.08 -8.38
C GLY A 189 -9.26 -11.15 -9.84
N ASP A 190 -9.36 -10.02 -10.52
CA ASP A 190 -8.96 -9.90 -11.93
C ASP A 190 -7.43 -9.79 -12.04
N VAL A 191 -6.81 -10.90 -12.47
CA VAL A 191 -5.38 -11.07 -12.67
C VAL A 191 -4.74 -9.96 -13.50
N GLU A 192 -5.40 -9.52 -14.58
CA GLU A 192 -4.85 -8.48 -15.46
C GLU A 192 -5.00 -7.09 -14.84
N ALA A 193 -6.10 -6.84 -14.13
CA ALA A 193 -6.27 -5.61 -13.36
C ALA A 193 -5.21 -5.50 -12.25
N LEU A 194 -4.89 -6.61 -11.57
CA LEU A 194 -3.86 -6.65 -10.53
C LEU A 194 -2.46 -6.39 -11.09
N LYS A 195 -2.06 -7.07 -12.17
CA LYS A 195 -0.77 -6.80 -12.84
C LYS A 195 -0.61 -5.32 -13.19
N ARG A 196 -1.65 -4.73 -13.79
CA ARG A 196 -1.66 -3.31 -14.14
C ARG A 196 -1.59 -2.41 -12.91
N ALA A 197 -2.26 -2.79 -11.83
CA ALA A 197 -2.23 -2.03 -10.58
C ALA A 197 -0.83 -2.04 -9.96
N TYR A 198 -0.20 -3.22 -9.80
CA TYR A 198 1.17 -3.31 -9.30
C TYR A 198 2.14 -2.51 -10.16
N ALA A 199 2.09 -2.67 -11.49
CA ALA A 199 2.93 -1.89 -12.41
C ALA A 199 2.76 -0.37 -12.24
N THR A 200 1.53 0.10 -12.02
CA THR A 200 1.24 1.53 -11.83
C THR A 200 1.82 2.06 -10.52
N VAL A 201 1.72 1.30 -9.43
CA VAL A 201 2.30 1.67 -8.13
C VAL A 201 3.83 1.69 -8.24
N THR A 202 4.44 0.64 -8.78
CA THR A 202 5.90 0.56 -8.99
C THR A 202 6.39 1.71 -9.85
N HIS A 203 5.69 2.05 -10.93
CA HIS A 203 6.03 3.20 -11.78
C HIS A 203 6.02 4.52 -11.02
N SER A 204 4.98 4.78 -10.24
CA SER A 204 4.86 6.02 -9.46
C SER A 204 6.04 6.20 -8.51
N VAL A 205 6.41 5.14 -7.78
CA VAL A 205 7.54 5.18 -6.85
C VAL A 205 8.88 5.26 -7.59
N SER A 206 9.02 4.57 -8.73
CA SER A 206 10.22 4.64 -9.57
C SER A 206 10.48 6.04 -10.09
N LEU A 207 9.44 6.72 -10.57
CA LEU A 207 9.53 8.09 -11.05
C LEU A 207 9.91 9.05 -9.92
N ALA A 208 9.28 8.91 -8.75
CA ALA A 208 9.63 9.69 -7.56
C ALA A 208 11.08 9.46 -7.11
N MET A 209 11.54 8.20 -7.12
CA MET A 209 12.93 7.85 -6.80
C MET A 209 13.91 8.47 -7.81
N ALA A 210 13.60 8.40 -9.11
CA ALA A 210 14.44 8.99 -10.15
C ALA A 210 14.54 10.52 -10.00
N GLU A 211 13.44 11.19 -9.62
CA GLU A 211 13.42 12.63 -9.33
C GLU A 211 14.22 12.97 -8.06
N GLU A 212 14.04 12.18 -6.99
CA GLU A 212 14.73 12.39 -5.71
C GLU A 212 16.25 12.22 -5.85
N LEU A 213 16.67 11.16 -6.55
CA LEU A 213 18.08 10.93 -6.90
C LEU A 213 18.61 11.95 -7.90
N GLY A 214 17.75 12.76 -8.54
CA GLY A 214 18.16 13.73 -9.55
C GLY A 214 18.73 13.07 -10.80
N CYS A 215 18.18 11.92 -11.19
CA CYS A 215 18.59 11.21 -12.40
C CYS A 215 18.35 12.09 -13.64
N GLU A 216 19.33 12.17 -14.52
CA GLU A 216 19.21 12.87 -15.80
C GLU A 216 17.96 12.40 -16.56
N GLY A 217 17.16 13.36 -17.05
CA GLY A 217 15.94 13.06 -17.80
C GLY A 217 14.93 12.19 -17.05
N LYS A 218 14.93 12.20 -15.71
CA LYS A 218 14.12 11.31 -14.87
C LYS A 218 14.33 9.83 -15.21
N ALA A 219 15.58 9.47 -15.53
CA ALA A 219 15.98 8.12 -15.95
C ALA A 219 15.27 7.60 -17.21
N GLY A 220 14.69 8.49 -18.04
CA GLY A 220 13.92 8.11 -19.21
C GLY A 220 12.55 7.49 -18.89
N LEU A 221 12.08 7.62 -17.64
CA LEU A 221 10.73 7.21 -17.26
C LEU A 221 9.72 8.25 -17.75
N GLU A 222 8.67 7.77 -18.41
CA GLU A 222 7.55 8.60 -18.87
C GLU A 222 6.72 9.12 -17.68
N PRO A 223 5.93 10.18 -17.85
CA PRO A 223 5.05 10.65 -16.78
C PRO A 223 3.98 9.62 -16.35
N GLN A 224 3.63 8.68 -17.24
CA GLN A 224 2.64 7.64 -17.01
C GLN A 224 3.21 6.25 -17.29
N ALA A 225 2.72 5.26 -16.54
CA ALA A 225 3.11 3.87 -16.72
C ALA A 225 2.71 3.34 -18.11
N SER A 226 3.67 2.75 -18.82
CA SER A 226 3.42 1.98 -20.04
C SER A 226 3.02 0.55 -19.67
N LEU A 227 1.71 0.28 -19.79
CA LEU A 227 1.10 -0.98 -19.35
C LEU A 227 0.91 -1.99 -20.51
N ASP A 228 1.44 -1.68 -21.68
CA ASP A 228 1.42 -2.58 -22.82
C ASP A 228 2.59 -3.57 -22.71
N PRO A 229 2.37 -4.87 -22.96
CA PRO A 229 3.43 -5.87 -22.93
C PRO A 229 4.57 -5.54 -23.90
N ALA A 230 5.81 -5.89 -23.50
CA ALA A 230 7.03 -5.68 -24.27
C ALA A 230 7.10 -6.51 -25.56
#